data_AF-K2FBD0-F1
#
_entry.id   AF-K2FBD0-F1
#
_cell.length_a   1.000
_cell.length_b   1.000
_cell.length_c   1.000
_cell.angle_alpha   90.00
_cell.angle_beta   90.00
_cell.angle_gamma   90.00
#
_symmetry.space_group_name_H-M   'P 1'
#
loop_
_entity.id
_entity.type
_entity.pdbx_description
1 polymer ?
#
loop_
_entity_poly.entity_id
_entity_poly.type
_entity_poly.pdbx_seq_one_letter_code
_entity_poly.pdbx_strand_id
1 'polypeptide(L)' 'YAVVLAIFTFYLNKKQLWAWWGAVILTGLSILLTIFDQIGWFDLAYFVPAVVVFVLLLSVRRSFMSNKINA' A
#
# COMPACT_ATOMS: atom_id res chain seq x y z
N TYR A 1 7.86 -5.60 7.86
CA TYR A 1 6.99 -5.28 6.72
C TYR A 1 5.58 -5.86 6.88
N ALA A 2 5.40 -7.19 6.93
CA ALA A 2 4.08 -7.84 6.98
C ALA A 2 3.16 -7.40 8.14
N VAL A 3 3.73 -7.20 9.34
CA VAL A 3 2.96 -6.76 10.52
C VAL A 3 2.37 -5.35 10.34
N VAL A 4 3.15 -4.44 9.75
CA VAL A 4 2.71 -3.05 9.50
C VAL A 4 1.63 -3.03 8.42
N LEU A 5 1.76 -3.87 7.39
CA LEU A 5 0.74 -4.06 6.36
C LEU A 5 -0.55 -4.62 6.95
N ALA A 6 -0.48 -5.63 7.84
CA ALA A 6 -1.66 -6.17 8.52
C ALA A 6 -2.39 -5.11 9.38
N ILE A 7 -1.63 -4.25 10.08
CA ILE A 7 -2.18 -3.12 10.84
C ILE A 7 -2.87 -2.14 9.89
N PHE A 8 -2.25 -1.77 8.77
CA PHE A 8 -2.87 -0.91 7.77
C PHE A 8 -4.12 -1.54 7.16
N THR A 9 -4.13 -2.84 6.86
CA THR A 9 -5.32 -3.56 6.37
C THR A 9 -6.46 -3.52 7.38
N PHE A 10 -6.16 -3.64 8.68
CA PHE A 10 -7.16 -3.51 9.74
C PHE A 10 -7.78 -2.09 9.79
N TYR A 11 -6.96 -1.04 9.67
CA TYR A 11 -7.45 0.35 9.66
C TYR A 11 -8.10 0.75 8.33
N LEU A 12 -7.70 0.16 7.21
CA LEU A 12 -8.38 0.28 5.91
C LEU A 12 -9.78 -0.33 5.98
N ASN A 13 -9.95 -1.44 6.72
CA ASN A 13 -11.26 -2.04 6.96
C ASN A 13 -12.18 -1.10 7.77
N LYS A 14 -11.60 -0.25 8.64
CA LYS A 14 -12.32 0.83 9.34
C LYS A 14 -12.56 2.08 8.49
N LYS A 15 -12.31 2.02 7.17
CA LYS A 15 -12.48 3.11 6.19
C LYS A 15 -11.75 4.41 6.56
N GLN A 16 -10.68 4.34 7.35
CA GLN A 16 -9.97 5.54 7.78
C GLN A 16 -9.04 6.06 6.67
N LEU A 17 -9.25 7.31 6.28
CA LEU A 17 -8.51 7.99 5.21
C LEU A 17 -7.02 8.15 5.54
N TRP A 18 -6.69 8.40 6.81
CA TRP A 18 -5.31 8.48 7.29
C TRP A 18 -4.55 7.16 7.13
N ALA A 19 -5.24 6.03 7.33
CA ALA A 19 -4.65 4.71 7.12
C ALA A 19 -4.41 4.41 5.64
N TRP A 20 -5.24 4.95 4.75
CA TRP A 20 -5.00 4.86 3.31
C TRP A 20 -3.73 5.62 2.90
N TRP A 21 -3.57 6.87 3.35
CA TRP A 21 -2.35 7.64 3.10
C TRP A 21 -1.10 6.95 3.67
N GLY A 22 -1.18 6.42 4.89
CA GLY A 22 -0.09 5.66 5.51
C GLY A 22 0.26 4.39 4.73
N ALA A 23 -0.74 3.63 4.28
CA ALA A 23 -0.52 2.42 3.48
C ALA A 23 0.15 2.73 2.13
N VAL A 24 -0.28 3.81 1.44
CA VAL A 24 0.30 4.25 0.16
C VAL A 24 1.75 4.68 0.32
N ILE A 25 2.07 5.48 1.35
CA ILE A 25 3.45 5.92 1.62
C ILE A 25 4.35 4.72 1.95
N LEU A 26 3.88 3.81 2.82
CA LEU A 26 4.67 2.66 3.26
C LEU A 26 4.95 1.68 2.12
N THR A 27 3.94 1.37 1.30
CA THR A 27 4.09 0.49 0.13
C THR A 27 4.97 1.14 -0.94
N GLY A 28 4.80 2.44 -1.20
CA GLY A 28 5.67 3.19 -2.11
C GLY A 28 7.13 3.22 -1.64
N LEU A 29 7.37 3.48 -0.35
CA LEU A 29 8.72 3.45 0.23
C LEU A 29 9.35 2.06 0.13
N SER A 30 8.56 1.01 0.37
CA SER A 30 9.04 -0.37 0.29
C SER A 30 9.44 -0.73 -1.14
N ILE A 31 8.63 -0.36 -2.15
CA ILE A 31 8.97 -0.52 -3.57
C ILE A 31 10.28 0.20 -3.89
N LEU A 32 10.44 1.42 -3.40
CA LEU A 32 11.64 2.23 -3.66
C LEU A 32 12.88 1.58 -3.04
N LEU A 33 12.79 1.14 -1.77
CA LEU A 33 13.86 0.40 -1.10
C LEU A 33 14.20 -0.90 -1.84
N THR A 34 13.20 -1.67 -2.26
CA THR A 34 13.36 -2.89 -3.07
C THR A 34 14.11 -2.59 -4.37
N ILE A 35 13.79 -1.51 -5.09
CA ILE A 35 14.49 -1.12 -6.33
C ILE A 35 15.96 -0.73 -6.06
N PHE A 36 16.22 0.01 -5.00
CA PHE A 36 17.57 0.48 -4.66
C PHE A 36 18.47 -0.62 -4.07
N ASP A 37 17.88 -1.57 -3.34
CA ASP A 37 18.59 -2.68 -2.70
C ASP A 37 18.88 -3.82 -3.69
N GLN A 38 18.06 -3.99 -4.74
CA GLN A 38 18.06 -5.19 -5.55
C GLN A 38 18.44 -4.92 -7.01
N ILE A 39 19.75 -4.81 -7.26
CA ILE A 39 20.34 -4.94 -8.61
C ILE A 39 20.47 -6.44 -8.92
N GLY A 40 19.35 -7.14 -9.15
CA GLY A 40 19.35 -8.57 -9.45
C GLY A 40 17.99 -9.15 -9.86
N TRP A 41 17.98 -10.04 -10.86
CA TRP A 41 16.76 -10.65 -11.44
C TRP A 41 15.95 -11.53 -10.47
N PHE A 42 16.51 -11.92 -9.32
CA PHE A 42 15.92 -12.87 -8.38
C PHE A 42 14.79 -12.27 -7.53
N ASP A 43 14.67 -10.94 -7.50
CA ASP A 43 13.81 -10.24 -6.56
C ASP A 43 12.47 -9.76 -7.13
N LEU A 44 12.22 -10.08 -8.41
CA LEU A 44 10.95 -9.81 -9.07
C LEU A 44 9.77 -10.43 -8.30
N ALA A 45 9.99 -11.57 -7.63
CA ALA A 45 8.98 -12.25 -6.83
C ALA A 45 8.54 -11.45 -5.58
N TYR A 46 9.40 -10.60 -5.03
CA TYR A 46 9.05 -9.70 -3.92
C TYR A 46 8.54 -8.35 -4.41
N PHE A 47 8.99 -7.91 -5.58
CA PHE A 47 8.55 -6.69 -6.22
C PHE A 47 7.09 -6.77 -6.72
N VAL A 48 6.73 -7.85 -7.40
CA VAL A 48 5.40 -8.00 -8.02
C VAL A 48 4.25 -7.90 -7.01
N PRO A 49 4.27 -8.60 -5.86
CA PRO A 49 3.22 -8.45 -4.84
C PRO A 49 3.12 -7.03 -4.27
N ALA A 50 4.26 -6.36 -4.06
CA ALA A 50 4.27 -4.99 -3.55
C ALA A 50 3.60 -4.01 -4.54
N VAL A 51 3.88 -4.16 -5.84
CA VAL A 51 3.24 -3.37 -6.91
C VAL A 51 1.75 -3.67 -7.02
N VAL A 52 1.35 -4.95 -6.94
CA VAL A 52 -0.09 -5.34 -6.98
C VAL A 52 -0.85 -4.70 -5.81
N VAL A 53 -0.29 -4.76 -4.60
CA VAL A 53 -0.90 -4.12 -3.41
C VAL A 53 -1.00 -2.60 -3.60
N PHE A 54 0.02 -1.97 -4.19
CA PHE A 54 0.01 -0.53 -4.47
C PHE A 54 -1.09 -0.15 -5.48
N VAL A 55 -1.25 -0.92 -6.58
CA VAL A 55 -2.30 -0.71 -7.58
C VAL A 55 -3.70 -0.91 -6.99
N LEU A 56 -3.88 -1.91 -6.13
CA LEU A 56 -5.14 -2.14 -5.42
C LEU A 56 -5.46 -0.98 -4.47
N LEU A 57 -4.48 -0.47 -3.73
CA LEU A 57 -4.66 0.72 -2.87
C LEU A 57 -5.11 1.94 -3.68
N LEU A 58 -4.51 2.18 -4.85
CA LEU A 58 -4.93 3.25 -5.75
C LEU A 58 -6.33 3.04 -6.32
N SER A 59 -6.70 1.81 -6.63
CA SER A 59 -8.03 1.47 -7.17
C SER A 59 -9.14 1.69 -6.14
N VAL A 60 -8.88 1.38 -4.85
CA VAL A 60 -9.85 1.60 -3.76
C VAL A 60 -9.88 3.06 -3.29
N ARG A 61 -8.97 3.93 -3.77
CA ARG A 61 -8.91 5.38 -3.44
C ARG A 61 -10.28 6.05 -3.53
N ARG A 62 -11.07 5.75 -4.58
CA ARG A 62 -12.37 6.37 -4.80
C ARG A 62 -13.36 6.05 -3.67
N SER A 63 -13.32 4.82 -3.15
CA SER A 63 -14.15 4.38 -2.02
C SER A 63 -13.80 5.10 -0.71
N PHE A 64 -12.52 5.41 -0.49
CA PHE A 64 -12.09 6.18 0.68
C PHE A 64 -12.35 7.68 0.56
N MET A 65 -12.16 8.27 -0.63
CA MET A 65 -12.45 9.70 -0.85
C MET A 65 -13.96 10.01 -0.86
N SER A 66 -14.79 9.10 -1.36
CA SER A 66 -16.26 9.26 -1.31
C SER A 66 -16.80 9.28 0.11
N ASN A 67 -16.13 8.60 1.05
CA ASN A 67 -16.50 8.59 2.46
C ASN A 67 -16.30 9.95 3.15
N LYS A 68 -15.50 10.87 2.55
CA LYS A 68 -15.30 12.24 3.04
C LYS A 68 -16.37 13.22 2.52
N ILE A 69 -17.08 12.85 1.46
CA ILE A 69 -18.14 13.70 0.87
C ILE A 69 -19.48 13.49 1.62
N ASN A 70 -19.64 12.33 2.27
CA ASN A 70 -20.87 11.95 2.97
C ASN A 70 -20.76 12.00 4.51
N ALA A 71 -19.66 12.55 5.06
CA ALA A 71 -19.43 12.72 6.49
C ALA A 71 -19.25 14.21 6.80
#